data_AF-A0A386WYL5-F1
#
_entry.id   AF-A0A386WYL5-F1
#
_cell.length_a   1.000
_cell.length_b   1.000
_cell.length_c   1.000
_cell.angle_alpha   90.00
_cell.angle_beta   90.00
_cell.angle_gamma   90.00
#
_symmetry.space_group_name_H-M   'P 1'
#
loop_
_entity.id
_entity.type
_entity.pdbx_description
1 polymer ?
#
loop_
_entity_poly.entity_id
_entity_poly.type
_entity_poly.pdbx_seq_one_letter_code
_entity_poly.pdbx_strand_id
1 'polypeptide(L)'
;MGDTSAAPNAWATAAPFPGSPPDISDRRHTIDTPAGRYWELSESGWDAMLGYLASPATLARYGETRQHQVEVKVSDGSGERTLFVPRTADDQAIIDEAANSYLRDVGLPERPTGYRWFQRLPNDLIVKDIDEAVYAAIKHLPLDHHPAEAVPAIRAVLEELYRER
;
A
#
# COMPACT_ATOMS: atom_id res chain seq x y z
N MET A 1 7.81 13.23 -31.17
CA MET A 1 7.91 13.64 -29.75
C MET A 1 6.56 14.21 -29.37
N GLY A 2 5.67 13.36 -28.87
CA GLY A 2 4.41 13.81 -28.29
C GLY A 2 4.61 13.85 -26.78
N ASP A 3 4.75 15.06 -26.22
CA ASP A 3 4.58 15.28 -24.79
C ASP A 3 3.11 15.01 -24.45
N THR A 4 2.80 13.75 -24.18
CA THR A 4 1.61 13.43 -23.39
C THR A 4 1.97 13.84 -21.98
N SER A 5 1.68 15.10 -21.63
CA SER A 5 1.62 15.53 -20.24
C SER A 5 0.57 14.67 -19.56
N ALA A 6 0.97 13.49 -19.09
CA ALA A 6 0.13 12.60 -18.33
C ALA A 6 -0.39 13.42 -17.15
N ALA A 7 -1.72 13.50 -17.02
CA ALA A 7 -2.32 14.09 -15.83
C ALA A 7 -1.59 13.50 -14.62
N PRO A 8 -1.12 14.34 -13.67
CA PRO A 8 -0.32 13.84 -12.57
C PRO A 8 -1.12 12.75 -11.85
N ASN A 9 -0.50 11.57 -11.74
CA ASN A 9 -1.17 10.44 -11.10
C ASN A 9 -1.45 10.78 -9.63
N ALA A 10 -2.48 10.15 -9.05
CA ALA A 10 -2.94 10.54 -7.72
C ALA A 10 -1.87 10.38 -6.63
N TRP A 11 -0.90 9.47 -6.83
CA TRP A 11 0.26 9.37 -5.95
C TRP A 11 1.08 10.65 -5.94
N ALA A 12 1.44 11.18 -7.11
CA ALA A 12 2.25 12.39 -7.24
C ALA A 12 1.57 13.63 -6.62
N THR A 13 0.23 13.69 -6.67
CA THR A 13 -0.57 14.79 -6.13
C THR A 13 -1.14 14.53 -4.74
N ALA A 14 -0.81 13.41 -4.11
CA ALA A 14 -1.34 13.09 -2.79
C ALA A 14 -0.98 14.18 -1.77
N ALA A 15 -1.96 14.55 -0.96
CA ALA A 15 -1.82 15.58 0.04
C ALA A 15 -0.80 15.15 1.12
N PRO A 16 -0.11 16.09 1.77
CA PRO A 16 0.64 15.77 2.98
C PRO A 16 -0.29 15.15 4.04
N PHE A 17 0.22 14.15 4.75
CA PHE A 17 -0.49 13.57 5.89
C PHE A 17 -0.78 14.66 6.95
N PRO A 18 -1.98 14.69 7.55
CA PRO A 18 -2.34 15.69 8.55
C PRO A 18 -1.56 15.48 9.85
N GLY A 19 -0.48 16.25 10.03
CA GLY A 19 0.38 16.19 11.22
C GLY A 19 1.49 15.15 11.10
N SER A 20 1.91 14.59 12.23
CA SER A 20 2.93 13.53 12.27
C SER A 20 2.27 12.19 12.56
N PRO A 21 2.35 11.21 11.64
CA PRO A 21 1.78 9.88 11.87
C PRO A 21 2.57 9.15 12.97
N PRO A 22 1.93 8.30 13.78
CA PRO A 22 2.61 7.50 14.79
C PRO A 22 3.63 6.56 14.14
N ASP A 23 4.66 6.18 14.90
CA ASP A 23 5.64 5.18 14.46
C ASP A 23 5.12 3.77 14.82
N ILE A 24 4.10 3.33 14.08
CA ILE A 24 3.46 2.02 14.25
C ILE A 24 3.56 1.27 12.93
N SER A 25 3.98 0.01 12.97
CA SER A 25 4.11 -0.87 11.80
C SER A 25 2.89 -1.77 11.59
N ASP A 26 1.91 -1.76 12.50
CA ASP A 26 0.70 -2.56 12.36
C ASP A 26 -0.24 -1.94 11.33
N ARG A 27 -0.33 -2.59 10.16
CA ARG A 27 -1.25 -2.24 9.07
C ARG A 27 -2.70 -2.09 9.54
N ARG A 28 -3.16 -2.86 10.52
CA ARG A 28 -4.55 -2.82 10.99
C ARG A 28 -4.83 -1.63 11.91
N HIS A 29 -3.80 -0.90 12.31
CA HIS A 29 -3.95 0.27 13.16
C HIS A 29 -4.56 1.43 12.38
N THR A 30 -5.67 1.95 12.91
CA THR A 30 -6.29 3.17 12.39
C THR A 30 -5.77 4.39 13.13
N ILE A 31 -5.46 5.44 12.37
CA ILE A 31 -4.92 6.70 12.87
C ILE A 31 -6.01 7.76 12.76
N ASP A 32 -6.56 8.17 13.90
CA ASP A 32 -7.56 9.25 13.96
C ASP A 32 -6.87 10.62 13.96
N THR A 33 -7.27 11.50 13.05
CA THR A 33 -6.78 12.87 12.93
C THR A 33 -7.94 13.85 12.81
N PRO A 34 -7.74 15.16 13.03
CA PRO A 34 -8.79 16.15 12.78
C PRO A 34 -9.33 16.15 11.33
N ALA A 35 -8.55 15.65 10.37
CA ALA A 35 -8.95 15.56 8.96
C ALA A 35 -9.62 14.22 8.59
N GLY A 36 -9.79 13.32 9.56
CA GLY A 36 -10.41 12.01 9.38
C GLY A 36 -9.55 10.86 9.89
N ARG A 37 -10.07 9.64 9.72
CA ARG A 37 -9.38 8.40 10.05
C ARG A 37 -8.58 7.90 8.85
N TYR A 38 -7.37 7.40 9.11
CA TYR A 38 -6.47 6.86 8.10
C TYR A 38 -5.97 5.47 8.51
N TRP A 39 -5.48 4.73 7.54
CA TRP A 39 -4.61 3.57 7.77
C TRP A 39 -3.35 3.72 6.91
N GLU A 40 -2.26 3.14 7.38
CA GLU A 40 -1.01 3.12 6.63
C GLU A 40 -1.00 1.96 5.64
N LEU A 41 -0.76 2.28 4.37
CA LEU A 41 -0.55 1.30 3.32
C LEU A 41 0.85 0.72 3.50
N SER A 42 0.95 -0.60 3.64
CA SER A 42 2.25 -1.25 3.77
C SER A 42 3.12 -1.04 2.53
N GLU A 43 4.38 -1.45 2.63
CA GLU A 43 5.31 -1.39 1.52
C GLU A 43 4.90 -2.32 0.36
N SER A 44 3.94 -3.23 0.55
CA SER A 44 3.49 -4.15 -0.49
C SER A 44 2.70 -3.47 -1.62
N GLY A 45 2.82 -4.01 -2.83
CA GLY A 45 2.01 -3.60 -3.98
C GLY A 45 0.51 -3.87 -3.79
N TRP A 46 0.15 -4.90 -3.00
CA TRP A 46 -1.24 -5.19 -2.64
C TRP A 46 -1.89 -4.01 -1.91
N ASP A 47 -1.23 -3.43 -0.89
CA ASP A 47 -1.81 -2.30 -0.15
C ASP A 47 -1.79 -1.01 -0.92
N ALA A 48 -0.75 -0.79 -1.71
CA ALA A 48 -0.73 0.30 -2.66
C ALA A 48 -1.94 0.21 -3.63
N MET A 49 -2.23 -0.98 -4.16
CA MET A 49 -3.40 -1.21 -5.01
C MET A 49 -4.70 -0.94 -4.26
N LEU A 50 -4.89 -1.50 -3.06
CA LEU A 50 -6.12 -1.29 -2.28
C LEU A 50 -6.36 0.19 -1.98
N GLY A 51 -5.33 0.92 -1.54
CA GLY A 51 -5.44 2.36 -1.28
C GLY A 51 -5.80 3.14 -2.55
N TYR A 52 -5.10 2.86 -3.65
CA TYR A 52 -5.38 3.54 -4.92
C TYR A 52 -6.78 3.25 -5.47
N LEU A 53 -7.23 1.99 -5.39
CA LEU A 53 -8.56 1.60 -5.86
C LEU A 53 -9.68 2.11 -4.95
N ALA A 54 -9.42 2.31 -3.67
CA ALA A 54 -10.39 2.82 -2.70
C ALA A 54 -10.84 4.23 -3.04
N SER A 55 -9.90 5.17 -3.09
CA SER A 55 -10.16 6.52 -3.60
C SER A 55 -8.85 7.28 -3.76
N PRO A 56 -8.36 7.46 -5.00
CA PRO A 56 -7.10 8.15 -5.25
C PRO A 56 -7.08 9.58 -4.70
N ALA A 57 -8.25 10.24 -4.63
CA ALA A 57 -8.40 11.61 -4.13
C ALA A 57 -8.18 11.75 -2.61
N THR A 58 -8.14 10.64 -1.88
CA THR A 58 -8.03 10.62 -0.42
C THR A 58 -6.74 9.97 0.08
N LEU A 59 -5.79 9.76 -0.84
CA LEU A 59 -4.43 9.38 -0.52
C LEU A 59 -3.71 10.54 0.17
N ALA A 60 -2.89 10.19 1.15
CA ALA A 60 -2.00 11.10 1.84
C ALA A 60 -0.60 10.49 1.95
N ARG A 61 0.41 11.34 2.06
CA ARG A 61 1.82 10.93 2.16
C ARG A 61 2.57 11.66 3.27
N TYR A 62 3.53 10.98 3.87
CA TYR A 62 4.47 11.54 4.83
C TYR A 62 5.88 11.06 4.50
N GLY A 63 6.91 11.89 4.65
CA GLY A 63 8.29 11.46 4.37
C GLY A 63 8.67 10.26 5.24
N GLU A 64 9.24 9.22 4.65
CA GLU A 64 9.72 8.09 5.44
C GLU A 64 11.00 8.47 6.19
N THR A 65 10.94 8.38 7.52
CA THR A 65 12.04 8.73 8.42
C THR A 65 12.39 7.60 9.37
N ARG A 66 11.66 6.48 9.32
CA ARG A 66 11.88 5.33 10.19
C ARG A 66 13.14 4.58 9.77
N GLN A 67 13.81 3.98 10.75
CA GLN A 67 14.88 3.03 10.49
C GLN A 67 14.29 1.63 10.41
N HIS A 68 14.40 1.02 9.23
CA HIS A 68 13.92 -0.33 8.98
C HIS A 68 15.04 -1.35 9.15
N GLN A 69 14.67 -2.58 9.45
CA GLN A 69 15.57 -3.73 9.47
C GLN A 69 15.11 -4.77 8.45
N VAL A 70 16.05 -5.55 7.93
CA VAL A 70 15.79 -6.72 7.09
C VAL A 70 16.27 -7.98 7.80
N GLU A 71 15.52 -9.06 7.62
CA GLU A 71 15.91 -10.38 8.08
C GLU A 71 16.82 -11.03 7.02
N VAL A 72 18.04 -11.38 7.41
CA VAL A 72 19.02 -12.04 6.56
C VAL A 72 19.24 -13.45 7.08
N LYS A 73 18.96 -14.43 6.23
CA LYS A 73 19.27 -15.85 6.49
C LYS A 73 20.61 -16.18 5.87
N VAL A 74 21.57 -16.55 6.71
CA VAL A 74 22.91 -16.97 6.30
C VAL A 74 23.01 -18.47 6.51
N SER A 75 23.20 -19.20 5.41
CA SER A 75 23.48 -20.64 5.45
C SER A 75 24.96 -20.86 5.15
N ASP A 76 25.68 -21.45 6.09
CA ASP A 76 27.08 -21.83 5.93
C ASP A 76 27.31 -23.30 6.36
N GLY A 77 28.56 -23.76 6.32
CA GLY A 77 28.91 -25.14 6.69
C GLY A 77 28.60 -25.52 8.15
N SER A 78 28.20 -24.55 8.99
CA SER A 78 27.80 -24.76 10.39
C SER A 78 26.28 -24.72 10.61
N GLY A 79 25.48 -24.41 9.59
CA GLY A 79 24.02 -24.38 9.64
C GLY A 79 23.42 -23.07 9.11
N GLU A 80 22.12 -22.91 9.33
CA GLU A 80 21.38 -21.69 8.99
C GLU A 80 21.24 -20.79 10.23
N ARG A 81 21.56 -19.50 10.08
CA ARG A 81 21.34 -18.49 11.11
C ARG A 81 20.59 -17.30 10.55
N THR A 82 19.69 -16.75 11.37
CA THR A 82 18.93 -15.54 11.06
C THR A 82 19.56 -14.33 11.77
N LEU A 83 19.76 -13.25 11.02
CA LEU A 83 20.27 -11.97 11.53
C LEU A 83 19.30 -10.85 11.16
N PHE A 84 19.20 -9.82 12.00
CA PHE A 84 18.50 -8.58 11.66
C PHE A 84 19.54 -7.48 11.46
N VAL A 85 19.54 -6.88 10.27
CA VAL A 85 20.49 -5.82 9.92
C VAL A 85 19.73 -4.57 9.45
N PRO A 86 20.30 -3.37 9.61
CA PRO A 86 19.69 -2.15 9.07
C PRO A 86 19.44 -2.31 7.57
N ARG A 87 18.23 -1.93 7.15
CA ARG A 87 17.85 -1.91 5.73
C ARG A 87 18.73 -0.90 4.99
N THR A 88 19.34 -1.35 3.89
CA THR A 88 20.14 -0.49 3.01
C THR A 88 19.26 0.22 1.98
N ALA A 89 19.85 1.17 1.24
CA ALA A 89 19.17 1.80 0.12
C ALA A 89 18.84 0.79 -1.00
N ASP A 90 19.70 -0.21 -1.22
CA ASP A 90 19.48 -1.26 -2.21
C ASP A 90 18.33 -2.19 -1.78
N ASP A 91 18.27 -2.55 -0.50
CA ASP A 91 17.13 -3.32 0.03
C ASP A 91 15.81 -2.57 -0.15
N GLN A 92 15.80 -1.25 0.12
CA GLN A 92 14.61 -0.42 -0.10
C GLN A 92 14.23 -0.36 -1.58
N ALA A 93 15.21 -0.21 -2.48
CA ALA A 93 14.95 -0.18 -3.92
C ALA A 93 14.34 -1.50 -4.43
N ILE A 94 14.76 -2.65 -3.89
CA ILE A 94 14.18 -3.96 -4.21
C ILE A 94 12.73 -4.04 -3.74
N ILE A 95 12.44 -3.56 -2.52
CA ILE A 95 11.07 -3.55 -1.96
C ILE A 95 10.16 -2.63 -2.79
N ASP A 96 10.63 -1.42 -3.09
CA ASP A 96 9.90 -0.44 -3.89
C ASP A 96 9.64 -0.95 -5.31
N GLU A 97 10.63 -1.59 -5.94
CA GLU A 97 10.48 -2.20 -7.27
C GLU A 97 9.52 -3.39 -7.24
N ALA A 98 9.55 -4.24 -6.21
CA ALA A 98 8.58 -5.32 -6.08
C ALA A 98 7.14 -4.79 -5.96
N ALA A 99 6.94 -3.72 -5.19
CA ALA A 99 5.65 -3.06 -5.08
C ALA A 99 5.20 -2.42 -6.40
N ASN A 100 6.09 -1.71 -7.09
CA ASN A 100 5.79 -1.04 -8.35
C ASN A 100 5.62 -2.01 -9.52
N SER A 101 6.35 -3.13 -9.55
CA SER A 101 6.11 -4.22 -10.51
C SER A 101 4.71 -4.77 -10.35
N TYR A 102 4.28 -5.04 -9.11
CA TYR A 102 2.93 -5.49 -8.83
C TYR A 102 1.87 -4.47 -9.32
N LEU A 103 2.07 -3.17 -9.06
CA LEU A 103 1.18 -2.11 -9.54
C LEU A 103 1.11 -2.06 -11.07
N ARG A 104 2.24 -2.18 -11.76
CA ARG A 104 2.29 -2.26 -13.23
C ARG A 104 1.53 -3.48 -13.76
N ASP A 105 1.69 -4.63 -13.13
CA ASP A 105 1.03 -5.88 -13.53
C ASP A 105 -0.50 -5.78 -13.44
N VAL A 106 -1.01 -4.97 -12.51
CA VAL A 106 -2.46 -4.68 -12.38
C VAL A 106 -2.91 -3.42 -13.13
N GLY A 107 -2.03 -2.78 -13.91
CA GLY A 107 -2.34 -1.61 -14.72
C GLY A 107 -2.52 -0.31 -13.93
N LEU A 108 -1.95 -0.22 -12.72
CA LEU A 108 -1.97 0.97 -11.88
C LEU A 108 -0.66 1.77 -11.96
N PRO A 109 -0.71 3.09 -11.70
CA PRO A 109 0.50 3.90 -11.69
C PRO A 109 1.43 3.51 -10.54
N GLU A 110 2.73 3.62 -10.79
CA GLU A 110 3.78 3.43 -9.80
C GLU A 110 3.68 4.42 -8.65
N ARG A 111 3.99 3.93 -7.45
CA ARG A 111 3.99 4.69 -6.21
C ARG A 111 5.38 5.31 -6.00
N PRO A 112 5.49 6.64 -5.83
CA PRO A 112 6.76 7.30 -5.52
C PRO A 112 7.39 6.78 -4.22
N THR A 113 8.72 6.67 -4.24
CA THR A 113 9.53 6.15 -3.13
C THR A 113 9.82 7.22 -2.08
N GLY A 114 10.30 6.80 -0.90
CA GLY A 114 10.69 7.72 0.18
C GLY A 114 9.53 8.29 0.99
N TYR A 115 8.33 7.71 0.86
CA TYR A 115 7.14 8.13 1.59
C TYR A 115 6.45 6.95 2.28
N ARG A 116 5.89 7.25 3.45
CA ARG A 116 4.79 6.50 4.06
C ARG A 116 3.50 6.93 3.39
N TRP A 117 2.70 5.95 2.97
CA TRP A 117 1.45 6.19 2.25
C TRP A 117 0.26 5.85 3.11
N PHE A 118 -0.76 6.70 3.06
CA PHE A 118 -1.95 6.58 3.87
C PHE A 118 -3.17 6.70 2.99
N GLN A 119 -4.19 5.96 3.34
CA GLN A 119 -5.50 6.04 2.71
C GLN A 119 -6.51 6.46 3.77
N ARG A 120 -7.32 7.48 3.47
CA ARG A 120 -8.42 7.84 4.38
C ARG A 120 -9.44 6.70 4.43
N LEU A 121 -9.97 6.43 5.61
CA LEU A 121 -11.10 5.53 5.82
C LEU A 121 -12.40 6.34 5.91
N PRO A 122 -13.52 5.83 5.40
CA PRO A 122 -14.85 6.28 5.81
C PRO A 122 -14.98 6.18 7.34
N ASN A 123 -15.77 7.08 7.95
CA ASN A 123 -15.72 7.34 9.40
C ASN A 123 -16.06 6.12 10.29
N ASP A 124 -16.80 5.15 9.75
CA ASP A 124 -17.28 3.96 10.43
C ASP A 124 -16.46 2.69 10.12
N LEU A 125 -15.56 2.75 9.13
CA LEU A 125 -14.78 1.59 8.72
C LEU A 125 -13.46 1.46 9.49
N ILE A 126 -13.05 0.21 9.65
CA ILE A 126 -11.70 -0.20 10.04
C ILE A 126 -11.07 -1.06 8.96
N VAL A 127 -9.75 -1.22 9.01
CA VAL A 127 -8.98 -2.01 8.01
C VAL A 127 -9.51 -3.44 7.87
N LYS A 128 -9.97 -4.03 8.99
CA LYS A 128 -10.55 -5.37 8.99
C LYS A 128 -11.78 -5.48 8.08
N ASP A 129 -12.64 -4.45 8.03
CA ASP A 129 -13.84 -4.46 7.19
C ASP A 129 -13.45 -4.49 5.70
N ILE A 130 -12.39 -3.76 5.34
CA ILE A 130 -11.82 -3.77 3.99
C ILE A 130 -11.26 -5.16 3.65
N ASP A 131 -10.42 -5.72 4.54
CA ASP A 131 -9.81 -7.03 4.33
C ASP A 131 -10.88 -8.13 4.14
N GLU A 132 -11.94 -8.12 4.97
CA GLU A 132 -13.03 -9.09 4.90
C GLU A 132 -13.85 -8.93 3.60
N ALA A 133 -14.19 -7.71 3.21
CA ALA A 133 -14.96 -7.45 2.01
C ALA A 133 -14.17 -7.80 0.74
N VAL A 134 -12.90 -7.42 0.68
CA VAL A 134 -12.00 -7.75 -0.43
C VAL A 134 -11.83 -9.27 -0.54
N TYR A 135 -11.54 -9.96 0.56
CA TYR A 135 -11.42 -11.41 0.57
C TYR A 135 -12.73 -12.08 0.11
N ALA A 136 -13.88 -11.63 0.61
CA ALA A 136 -15.18 -12.14 0.18
C ALA A 136 -15.43 -11.95 -1.32
N ALA A 137 -14.93 -10.85 -1.90
CA ALA A 137 -15.02 -10.56 -3.33
C ALA A 137 -14.18 -11.51 -4.18
N ILE A 138 -12.99 -11.92 -3.71
CA ILE A 138 -12.03 -12.66 -4.54
C ILE A 138 -11.89 -14.14 -4.19
N LYS A 139 -12.45 -14.61 -3.07
CA LYS A 139 -12.32 -16.01 -2.58
C LYS A 139 -12.79 -17.09 -3.57
N HIS A 140 -13.55 -16.71 -4.59
CA HIS A 140 -14.08 -17.62 -5.61
C HIS A 140 -13.14 -17.76 -6.82
N LEU A 141 -12.11 -16.92 -6.92
CA LEU A 141 -11.10 -17.01 -7.97
C LEU A 141 -10.16 -18.20 -7.72
N PRO A 142 -9.62 -18.82 -8.77
CA PRO A 142 -8.57 -19.85 -8.65
C PRO A 142 -7.37 -19.33 -7.84
N LEU A 143 -6.67 -20.20 -7.11
CA LEU A 143 -5.50 -19.78 -6.33
C LEU A 143 -4.36 -19.21 -7.18
N ASP A 144 -4.28 -19.62 -8.45
CA ASP A 144 -3.29 -19.23 -9.46
C ASP A 144 -3.78 -18.13 -10.40
N HIS A 145 -4.88 -17.45 -10.09
CA HIS A 145 -5.35 -16.31 -10.88
C HIS A 145 -4.28 -15.21 -10.95
N HIS A 146 -4.21 -14.53 -12.10
CA HIS A 146 -3.39 -13.34 -12.20
C HIS A 146 -4.02 -12.21 -11.36
N PRO A 147 -3.25 -11.42 -10.58
CA PRO A 147 -3.81 -10.37 -9.74
C PRO A 147 -4.72 -9.37 -10.48
N ALA A 148 -4.42 -9.08 -11.74
CA ALA A 148 -5.23 -8.22 -12.60
C ALA A 148 -6.68 -8.73 -12.79
N GLU A 149 -6.92 -10.03 -12.70
CA GLU A 149 -8.25 -10.64 -12.80
C GLU A 149 -9.12 -10.31 -11.58
N ALA A 150 -8.50 -10.06 -10.42
CA ALA A 150 -9.20 -9.69 -9.20
C ALA A 150 -9.57 -8.19 -9.15
N VAL A 151 -8.86 -7.34 -9.89
CA VAL A 151 -9.00 -5.87 -9.84
C VAL A 151 -10.45 -5.40 -10.05
N PRO A 152 -11.24 -5.91 -11.02
CA PRO A 152 -12.62 -5.47 -11.19
C PRO A 152 -13.49 -5.75 -9.96
N ALA A 153 -13.34 -6.92 -9.34
CA ALA A 153 -14.10 -7.31 -8.15
C ALA A 153 -13.69 -6.49 -6.92
N ILE A 154 -12.38 -6.28 -6.74
CA ILE A 154 -11.82 -5.44 -5.67
C ILE A 154 -12.30 -4.01 -5.81
N ARG A 155 -12.21 -3.43 -7.03
CA ARG A 155 -12.67 -2.07 -7.32
C ARG A 155 -14.14 -1.90 -6.97
N ALA A 156 -15.01 -2.81 -7.43
CA ALA A 156 -16.44 -2.72 -7.18
C ALA A 156 -16.78 -2.74 -5.68
N VAL A 157 -16.10 -3.58 -4.89
CA VAL A 157 -16.31 -3.62 -3.43
C VAL A 157 -15.78 -2.37 -2.75
N LEU A 158 -14.60 -1.89 -3.12
CA LEU A 158 -14.03 -0.69 -2.53
C LEU A 158 -14.86 0.55 -2.86
N GLU A 159 -15.33 0.68 -4.11
CA GLU A 159 -16.24 1.75 -4.53
C GLU A 159 -17.55 1.73 -3.72
N GLU A 160 -18.09 0.55 -3.39
CA GLU A 160 -19.28 0.44 -2.54
C GLU A 160 -18.98 0.83 -1.09
N LEU A 161 -17.86 0.37 -0.52
CA LEU A 161 -17.44 0.72 0.84
C LEU A 161 -17.15 2.22 1.00
N TYR A 162 -16.59 2.85 -0.04
CA TYR A 162 -16.17 4.25 -0.04
C TYR A 162 -17.21 5.21 -0.62
N ARG A 163 -18.34 4.69 -1.12
CA ARG A 163 -19.47 5.54 -1.51
C ARG A 163 -20.02 6.23 -0.26
N GLU A 164 -20.19 7.55 -0.36
CA GLU A 164 -20.66 8.47 0.68
C GLU A 164 -21.54 7.79 1.75
N ARG A 165 -20.93 7.52 2.91
CA ARG A 165 -21.61 7.22 4.17
C ARG A 165 -21.62 8.47 5.06
#